data_AF-A0A2N8TMU5-F1
#
_entry.id   AF-A0A2N8TMU5-F1
#
_cell.length_a   1.000
_cell.length_b   1.000
_cell.length_c   1.000
_cell.angle_alpha   90.00
_cell.angle_beta   90.00
_cell.angle_gamma   90.00
#
_symmetry.space_group_name_H-M   'P 1'
#
loop_
_entity.id
_entity.type
_entity.pdbx_description
1 polymer ?
#
loop_
_entity_poly.entity_id
_entity_poly.type
_entity_poly.pdbx_seq_one_letter_code
_entity_poly.pdbx_strand_id
1 'polypeptide(L)'
;MTYEFRNDKYQQLQVHCPSGKVRFVDGRFETDDKALADELGALDADFYGVQLVNAPDEGEQDPPGDGEGSGNGPEEIKPPARSASKAEWLTYAQAVDPETGGLDELTKDQLIEQYGSTE
;
A
#
# COMPACT_ATOMS: atom_id res chain seq x y z
N MET A 1 14.52 -18.41 6.83
CA MET A 1 13.66 -17.21 6.80
C MET A 1 12.50 -17.58 5.90
N THR A 2 11.27 -17.64 6.41
CA THR A 2 10.13 -18.22 5.67
C THR A 2 9.12 -17.12 5.39
N TYR A 3 8.81 -16.93 4.12
CA TYR A 3 7.82 -16.01 3.58
C TYR A 3 6.50 -16.77 3.38
N GLU A 4 5.41 -16.25 3.94
CA GLU A 4 4.07 -16.80 3.77
C GLU A 4 3.22 -15.85 2.93
N PHE A 5 2.61 -16.39 1.88
CA PHE A 5 1.67 -15.73 1.01
C PHE A 5 0.29 -16.36 1.15
N ARG A 6 -0.74 -15.52 1.14
CA ARG A 6 -2.15 -15.92 1.15
C ARG A 6 -2.87 -15.42 -0.10
N ASN A 7 -3.85 -16.18 -0.54
CA ASN A 7 -4.69 -15.90 -1.68
C ASN A 7 -6.13 -16.24 -1.34
N ASP A 8 -6.93 -15.21 -1.07
CA ASP A 8 -8.34 -15.37 -0.70
C ASP A 8 -9.24 -15.54 -1.95
N LYS A 9 -8.74 -15.14 -3.13
CA LYS A 9 -9.45 -15.21 -4.41
C LYS A 9 -9.41 -16.62 -5.01
N TYR A 10 -8.26 -17.30 -4.90
CA TYR A 10 -8.03 -18.61 -5.49
C TYR A 10 -7.39 -19.56 -4.45
N GLN A 11 -8.20 -20.45 -3.88
CA GLN A 11 -7.75 -21.45 -2.89
C GLN A 11 -6.75 -22.47 -3.48
N GLN A 12 -6.73 -22.63 -4.80
CA GLN A 12 -5.73 -23.44 -5.50
C GLN A 12 -5.24 -22.67 -6.73
N LEU A 13 -4.15 -21.93 -6.57
CA LEU A 13 -3.52 -21.16 -7.65
C LEU A 13 -2.13 -21.73 -7.94
N GLN A 14 -1.78 -21.86 -9.21
CA GLN A 14 -0.43 -22.22 -9.63
C GLN A 14 0.15 -21.09 -10.47
N VAL A 15 1.25 -20.49 -10.01
CA VAL A 15 1.92 -19.40 -10.71
C VAL A 15 3.27 -19.89 -11.24
N HIS A 16 3.57 -19.52 -12.47
CA HIS A 16 4.90 -19.70 -13.05
C HIS A 16 5.70 -18.42 -12.81
N CYS A 17 6.64 -18.49 -11.89
CA CYS A 17 7.62 -17.44 -11.68
C CYS A 17 8.91 -17.79 -12.44
N PRO A 18 9.71 -16.79 -12.84
CA PRO A 18 11.04 -17.03 -13.40
C PRO A 18 11.93 -17.89 -12.49
N SER A 19 11.85 -17.72 -11.15
CA SER A 19 12.61 -18.54 -10.20
C SER A 19 12.05 -19.95 -9.98
N GLY A 20 10.80 -20.22 -10.40
CA GLY A 20 10.20 -21.54 -10.24
C GLY A 20 8.67 -21.57 -10.30
N LYS A 21 8.11 -22.75 -10.03
CA LYS A 21 6.66 -22.97 -10.05
C LYS A 21 6.08 -22.93 -8.64
N VAL A 22 5.21 -21.96 -8.38
CA VAL A 22 4.57 -21.75 -7.07
C VAL A 22 3.18 -22.37 -7.10
N ARG A 23 2.79 -23.05 -6.02
CA ARG A 23 1.44 -23.60 -5.85
C ARG A 23 0.87 -23.21 -4.50
N PHE A 24 -0.21 -22.45 -4.53
CA PHE A 24 -1.04 -22.16 -3.37
C PHE A 24 -1.93 -23.37 -3.08
N VAL A 25 -1.95 -23.80 -1.81
CA VAL A 25 -2.77 -24.89 -1.30
C VAL A 25 -3.63 -24.32 -0.18
N ASP A 26 -4.95 -24.43 -0.31
CA ASP A 26 -5.91 -23.77 0.59
C ASP A 26 -5.72 -22.23 0.64
N GLY A 27 -5.28 -21.67 -0.48
CA GLY A 27 -4.96 -20.25 -0.61
C GLY A 27 -3.67 -19.87 0.14
N ARG A 28 -2.90 -20.80 0.69
CA ARG A 28 -1.63 -20.51 1.36
C ARG A 28 -0.44 -21.03 0.57
N PHE A 29 0.64 -20.28 0.58
CA PHE A 29 1.94 -20.69 0.06
C PHE A 29 3.04 -20.23 1.00
N GLU A 30 4.00 -21.10 1.30
CA GLU A 30 5.16 -20.79 2.14
C GLU A 30 6.42 -21.11 1.35
N THR A 31 7.39 -20.21 1.39
CA THR A 31 8.70 -20.38 0.76
C THR A 31 9.79 -19.79 1.64
N ASP A 32 10.94 -20.45 1.71
CA ASP A 32 12.16 -19.89 2.29
C ASP A 32 13.07 -19.20 1.26
N ASP A 33 12.70 -19.28 -0.02
CA ASP A 33 13.40 -18.62 -1.12
C ASP A 33 12.97 -17.16 -1.27
N LYS A 34 13.91 -16.24 -1.01
CA LYS A 34 13.69 -14.79 -1.06
C LYS A 34 13.42 -14.29 -2.48
N ALA A 35 14.06 -14.86 -3.50
CA ALA A 35 13.87 -14.42 -4.89
C ALA A 35 12.45 -14.77 -5.36
N LEU A 36 11.99 -15.98 -5.04
CA LEU A 36 10.62 -16.40 -5.30
C LEU A 36 9.59 -15.55 -4.52
N ALA A 37 9.89 -15.20 -3.27
CA ALA A 37 9.02 -14.34 -2.47
C ALA A 37 8.91 -12.91 -3.05
N ASP A 38 10.02 -12.33 -3.48
CA ASP A 38 10.04 -11.01 -4.14
C ASP A 38 9.20 -11.01 -5.42
N GLU A 39 9.38 -12.03 -6.26
CA GLU A 39 8.59 -12.20 -7.49
C GLU A 39 7.10 -12.37 -7.21
N LEU A 40 6.73 -13.13 -6.18
CA LEU A 40 5.35 -13.31 -5.74
C LEU A 40 4.75 -12.03 -5.15
N GLY A 41 5.54 -11.24 -4.43
CA GLY A 41 5.13 -9.93 -3.92
C GLY A 41 5.00 -8.89 -5.03
N ALA A 42 5.77 -9.03 -6.11
CA ALA A 42 5.69 -8.20 -7.31
C ALA A 42 4.54 -8.61 -8.25
N LEU A 43 3.89 -9.76 -8.01
CA LEU A 43 2.69 -10.12 -8.75
C LEU A 43 1.57 -9.14 -8.43
N ASP A 44 0.83 -8.78 -9.46
CA ASP A 44 -0.32 -7.91 -9.32
C ASP A 44 -1.37 -8.57 -8.42
N ALA A 45 -1.58 -7.98 -7.23
CA ALA A 45 -2.50 -8.50 -6.23
C ALA A 45 -3.96 -8.46 -6.71
N ASP A 46 -4.32 -7.56 -7.64
CA ASP A 46 -5.67 -7.50 -8.21
C ASP A 46 -5.89 -8.66 -9.19
N PHE A 47 -4.89 -8.94 -10.03
CA PHE A 47 -4.94 -10.01 -11.01
C PHE A 47 -4.85 -11.40 -10.35
N TYR A 48 -3.82 -11.63 -9.54
CA TYR A 48 -3.53 -12.94 -8.95
C TYR A 48 -4.09 -13.14 -7.55
N GLY A 49 -4.46 -12.10 -6.81
CA GLY A 49 -4.99 -12.22 -5.45
C GLY A 49 -3.95 -12.59 -4.38
N VAL A 50 -2.67 -12.57 -4.73
CA VAL A 50 -1.56 -12.98 -3.85
C VAL A 50 -1.20 -11.83 -2.89
N GLN A 51 -1.16 -12.13 -1.60
CA GLN A 51 -0.84 -11.19 -0.54
C GLN A 51 0.23 -11.78 0.38
N LEU A 52 1.32 -11.06 0.62
CA LEU A 52 2.31 -11.45 1.62
C LEU A 52 1.74 -11.24 3.01
N VAL A 53 1.63 -12.30 3.79
CA VAL A 53 1.04 -12.28 5.14
C VAL A 53 2.07 -12.47 6.24
N ASN A 54 3.23 -13.06 5.92
CA ASN A 54 4.34 -13.16 6.85
C ASN A 54 5.65 -12.95 6.08
N ALA A 55 6.34 -11.85 6.37
CA ALA A 55 7.69 -11.62 5.92
C ALA A 55 8.64 -11.92 7.10
N PRO A 56 9.79 -12.57 6.87
CA PRO A 56 10.82 -12.67 7.89
C PRO A 56 11.22 -11.25 8.29
N ASP A 57 11.10 -10.98 9.59
CA ASP A 57 11.56 -9.77 10.25
C ASP A 57 13.08 -9.67 10.05
N GLU A 58 13.50 -8.96 9.00
CA GLU A 58 14.89 -8.53 8.84
C GLU A 58 15.13 -7.42 9.86
N GLY A 59 15.48 -7.83 11.09
CA GLY A 59 15.71 -6.91 12.19
C GLY A 59 16.77 -5.84 11.89
N GLU A 60 16.43 -4.62 12.33
CA GLU A 60 17.24 -3.39 12.46
C GLU A 60 17.30 -2.51 11.20
N GLN A 61 16.38 -1.54 11.03
CA GLN A 61 16.22 -0.40 11.95
C GLN A 61 14.79 -0.19 12.48
N ASP A 62 14.69 0.06 13.79
CA ASP A 62 13.47 0.50 14.51
C ASP A 62 13.74 1.86 15.23
N PRO A 63 12.74 2.72 15.59
CA PRO A 63 11.28 2.70 15.29
C PRO A 63 10.62 4.10 14.97
N PRO A 64 9.27 4.19 14.88
CA PRO A 64 8.47 4.22 13.64
C PRO A 64 8.60 5.56 12.87
N GLY A 65 9.07 5.52 11.65
CA GLY A 65 9.16 6.71 10.80
C GLY A 65 8.47 6.46 9.46
N ASP A 66 7.23 6.95 9.31
CA ASP A 66 6.67 7.29 8.01
C ASP A 66 7.69 8.22 7.32
N GLY A 67 8.50 7.68 6.41
CA GLY A 67 9.41 8.48 5.60
C GLY A 67 10.80 7.90 5.48
N GLU A 68 11.07 7.22 4.37
CA GLU A 68 12.36 7.31 3.70
C GLU A 68 12.12 7.82 2.28
N GLY A 69 12.54 9.06 2.05
CA GLY A 69 12.40 9.73 0.78
C GLY A 69 13.39 9.22 -0.26
N SER A 70 12.98 9.31 -1.52
CA SER A 70 13.88 9.48 -2.65
C SER A 70 13.18 10.40 -3.64
N GLY A 71 13.44 11.70 -3.47
CA GLY A 71 12.83 12.75 -4.26
C GLY A 71 13.13 12.61 -5.75
N ASN A 72 12.23 13.16 -6.57
CA ASN A 72 12.49 14.01 -7.73
C ASN A 72 11.14 14.36 -8.39
N GLY A 73 10.52 15.47 -7.96
CA GLY A 73 9.25 16.01 -8.49
C GLY A 73 8.35 16.46 -7.34
N PRO A 74 7.45 17.46 -7.51
CA PRO A 74 6.47 17.75 -6.48
C PRO A 74 5.67 16.46 -6.27
N GLU A 75 5.94 15.78 -5.16
CA GLU A 75 5.23 14.56 -4.80
C GLU A 75 3.76 14.90 -4.89
N GLU A 76 3.08 14.23 -5.81
CA GLU A 76 1.64 14.30 -5.99
C GLU A 76 1.06 13.97 -4.63
N ILE A 77 0.74 15.01 -3.86
CA ILE A 77 0.10 14.89 -2.57
C ILE A 77 -1.20 14.19 -2.93
N LYS A 78 -1.30 12.89 -2.60
CA LYS A 78 -2.47 12.11 -2.99
C LYS A 78 -3.60 12.48 -2.04
N PRO A 79 -4.80 12.76 -2.56
CA PRO A 79 -5.93 13.03 -1.70
C PRO A 79 -6.18 11.81 -0.81
N PRO A 80 -6.43 12.02 0.50
CA PRO A 80 -6.82 10.94 1.38
C PRO A 80 -8.14 10.33 0.89
N ALA A 81 -8.49 9.14 1.37
CA ALA A 81 -9.74 8.50 0.95
C ALA A 81 -10.96 9.38 1.34
N ARG A 82 -12.05 9.39 0.56
CA ARG A 82 -13.29 10.10 0.95
C ARG A 82 -13.84 9.64 2.31
N SER A 83 -13.51 8.42 2.72
CA SER A 83 -13.84 7.85 4.03
C SER A 83 -12.92 8.35 5.16
N ALA A 84 -11.74 8.90 4.85
CA ALA A 84 -10.76 9.42 5.81
C ALA A 84 -11.33 10.55 6.68
N SER A 85 -10.68 10.81 7.81
CA SER A 85 -11.21 11.76 8.80
C SER A 85 -11.09 13.21 8.34
N LYS A 86 -11.89 14.12 8.92
CA LYS A 86 -11.76 15.58 8.66
C LYS A 86 -10.32 16.04 8.88
N ALA A 87 -9.65 15.52 9.91
CA ALA A 87 -8.27 15.86 10.23
C ALA A 87 -7.29 15.49 9.10
N GLU A 88 -7.42 14.29 8.51
CA GLU A 88 -6.58 13.87 7.37
C GLU A 88 -6.82 14.75 6.13
N TRP A 89 -8.09 15.09 5.87
CA TRP A 89 -8.46 16.02 4.81
C TRP A 89 -7.96 17.45 5.05
N LEU A 90 -7.89 17.91 6.30
CA LEU A 90 -7.31 19.20 6.67
C LEU A 90 -5.80 19.23 6.47
N THR A 91 -5.11 18.18 6.92
CA THR A 91 -3.66 18.05 6.73
C THR A 91 -3.33 18.00 5.25
N TYR A 92 -4.12 17.28 4.46
CA TYR A 92 -4.00 17.25 3.01
C TYR A 92 -4.23 18.62 2.38
N ALA A 93 -5.35 19.28 2.70
CA ALA A 93 -5.66 20.60 2.16
C ALA A 93 -4.61 21.65 2.54
N GLN A 94 -4.05 21.59 3.74
CA GLN A 94 -2.98 22.49 4.19
C GLN A 94 -1.62 22.16 3.54
N ALA A 95 -1.39 20.90 3.17
CA ALA A 95 -0.20 20.51 2.39
C ALA A 95 -0.31 20.94 0.92
N VAL A 96 -1.51 20.87 0.34
CA VAL A 96 -1.80 21.31 -1.04
C VAL A 96 -1.83 22.83 -1.14
N ASP A 97 -2.47 23.50 -0.18
CA ASP A 97 -2.73 24.93 -0.21
C ASP A 97 -2.51 25.56 1.18
N PRO A 98 -1.25 25.73 1.62
CA PRO A 98 -0.91 26.24 2.94
C PRO A 98 -1.28 27.72 3.14
N GLU A 99 -1.54 28.44 2.05
CA GLU A 99 -1.87 29.86 2.03
C GLU A 99 -3.38 30.12 2.22
N THR A 100 -4.20 29.10 1.99
CA THR A 100 -5.63 29.12 2.26
C THR A 100 -5.87 29.11 3.78
N GLY A 101 -6.11 30.29 4.34
CA GLY A 101 -6.59 30.43 5.72
C GLY A 101 -8.03 29.96 5.87
N GLY A 102 -8.37 29.37 7.02
CA GLY A 102 -9.75 28.95 7.33
C GLY A 102 -10.11 27.52 6.91
N LEU A 103 -9.12 26.68 6.54
CA LEU A 103 -9.37 25.26 6.21
C LEU A 103 -10.06 24.52 7.37
N ASP A 104 -9.68 24.81 8.62
CA ASP A 104 -10.31 24.26 9.84
C ASP A 104 -11.82 24.52 9.93
N GLU A 105 -12.30 25.64 9.38
CA GLU A 105 -13.71 26.01 9.37
C GLU A 105 -14.51 25.20 8.33
N LEU A 106 -13.83 24.59 7.37
CA LEU A 106 -14.44 23.74 6.36
C LEU A 106 -14.80 22.37 6.93
N THR A 107 -15.91 21.81 6.43
CA THR A 107 -16.34 20.46 6.77
C THR A 107 -15.57 19.44 5.94
N LYS A 108 -15.50 18.20 6.42
CA LYS A 108 -14.88 17.08 5.68
C LYS A 108 -15.39 17.00 4.23
N ASP A 109 -16.71 17.11 4.03
CA ASP A 109 -17.32 17.08 2.69
C ASP A 109 -16.81 18.23 1.81
N GLN A 110 -16.75 19.46 2.32
CA GLN A 110 -16.23 20.60 1.55
C GLN A 110 -14.74 20.47 1.22
N LEU A 111 -13.94 19.86 2.11
CA LEU A 111 -12.53 19.56 1.83
C LEU A 111 -12.40 18.48 0.74
N ILE A 112 -13.26 17.47 0.75
CA ILE A 112 -13.33 16.44 -0.29
C ILE A 112 -13.79 17.03 -1.63
N GLU A 113 -14.77 17.91 -1.63
CA GLU A 113 -15.27 18.54 -2.86
C GLU A 113 -14.22 19.44 -3.50
N GLN A 114 -13.52 20.26 -2.70
CA GLN A 114 -12.49 21.17 -3.20
C GLN A 114 -11.18 20.47 -3.58
N TYR A 115 -10.74 19.49 -2.81
CA TYR A 115 -9.41 18.89 -2.96
C TYR A 115 -9.42 17.41 -3.40
N GLY A 116 -10.58 16.75 -3.37
CA GLY A 116 -10.76 15.35 -3.76
C GLY A 116 -11.27 15.14 -5.18
N SER A 117 -11.45 16.21 -5.95
CA SER A 117 -11.83 16.16 -7.37
C SER A 117 -10.58 16.30 -8.25
N THR A 118 -9.93 15.18 -8.54
CA THR A 118 -9.08 15.07 -9.74
C THR A 118 -9.97 14.48 -10.84
N GLU A 119 -10.45 15.34 -11.74
CA GLU A 119 -11.04 14.92 -13.03
C GLU A 119 -9.95 14.45 -14.00
#